data_AF-A0A7W1DVE1-F1
#
_entry.id   AF-A0A7W1DVE1-F1
#
_cell.length_a   1.000
_cell.length_b   1.000
_cell.length_c   1.000
_cell.angle_alpha   90.00
_cell.angle_beta   90.00
_cell.angle_gamma   90.00
#
_symmetry.space_group_name_H-M   'P 1'
#
loop_
_entity.id
_entity.type
_entity.pdbx_description
1 polymer ?
#
loop_
_entity_poly.entity_id
_entity_poly.type
_entity_poly.pdbx_seq_one_letter_code
_entity_poly.pdbx_strand_id
1 'polypeptide(L)'
;MKDDLTPYRQAARRRWRRPSRALGFRPWRLLVITALLLLSVAATPLVSAQTVEDPDFEDQLVATVDAPTALAFTPDDRILVTEKRGILWVVENDTLVESAALDLSAVICANSERGLLGVAVDPAFGVNNNYIYLYYTFKKSGGCPT
;
A
#
# COMPACT_ATOMS: atom_id res chain seq x y z
N MET A 1 36.20 -68.08 -48.24
CA MET A 1 35.58 -69.42 -48.41
C MET A 1 34.98 -69.76 -47.05
N LYS A 2 33.69 -69.55 -46.78
CA LYS A 2 32.51 -69.71 -47.61
C LYS A 2 31.50 -68.59 -47.35
N ASP A 3 30.84 -68.28 -48.43
CA ASP A 3 29.66 -67.43 -48.58
C ASP A 3 28.48 -68.01 -47.79
N ASP A 4 27.66 -67.13 -47.19
CA ASP A 4 26.24 -67.43 -47.09
C ASP A 4 25.42 -66.16 -47.33
N LEU A 5 24.56 -66.26 -48.34
CA LEU A 5 23.79 -65.20 -48.94
C LEU A 5 22.30 -65.52 -48.76
N THR A 6 21.52 -64.46 -48.51
CA THR A 6 20.07 -64.26 -48.76
C THR A 6 19.04 -64.66 -47.68
N PRO A 7 17.81 -64.08 -47.70
CA PRO A 7 17.32 -62.91 -48.45
C PRO A 7 16.68 -61.81 -47.58
N TYR A 8 16.85 -60.57 -48.05
CA TYR A 8 16.17 -59.36 -47.60
C TYR A 8 14.67 -59.40 -47.98
N ARG A 9 13.78 -59.63 -47.00
CA ARG A 9 12.32 -59.50 -47.19
C ARG A 9 11.95 -58.02 -47.33
N GLN A 10 11.55 -57.63 -48.53
CA GLN A 10 10.95 -56.33 -48.80
C GLN A 10 9.57 -56.22 -48.11
N ALA A 11 9.46 -55.35 -47.11
CA ALA A 11 8.18 -54.93 -46.55
C ALA A 11 7.81 -53.56 -47.15
N ALA A 12 6.66 -53.55 -47.84
CA ALA A 12 6.10 -52.43 -48.56
C ALA A 12 5.93 -51.18 -47.69
N ARG A 13 6.58 -50.07 -48.08
CA ARG A 13 6.37 -48.75 -47.48
C ARG A 13 5.00 -48.20 -47.90
N ARG A 14 3.96 -48.44 -47.10
CA ARG A 14 2.67 -47.74 -47.22
C ARG A 14 2.88 -46.24 -46.92
N ARG A 15 2.93 -45.44 -47.97
CA ARG A 15 3.02 -43.97 -47.90
C ARG A 15 1.71 -43.39 -47.36
N TRP A 16 1.65 -43.16 -46.05
CA TRP A 16 0.57 -42.39 -45.41
C TRP A 16 0.55 -40.96 -45.97
N ARG A 17 -0.52 -40.60 -46.68
CA ARG A 17 -0.80 -39.20 -47.06
C ARG A 17 -1.35 -38.49 -45.82
N ARG A 18 -0.60 -37.53 -45.26
CA ARG A 18 -1.10 -36.64 -44.22
C ARG A 18 -2.08 -35.65 -44.86
N PRO A 19 -3.33 -35.51 -44.37
CA PRO A 19 -4.17 -34.38 -44.75
C PRO A 19 -3.61 -33.14 -44.08
N SER A 20 -3.05 -32.23 -44.87
CA SER A 20 -2.64 -30.90 -44.42
C SER A 20 -3.89 -30.07 -44.12
N ARG A 21 -4.41 -30.18 -42.89
CA ARG A 21 -5.29 -29.14 -42.33
C ARG A 21 -4.40 -27.93 -42.04
N ALA A 22 -4.32 -27.02 -43.01
CA ALA A 22 -3.77 -25.69 -42.76
C ALA A 22 -4.63 -25.03 -41.69
N LEU A 23 -4.11 -24.94 -40.47
CA LEU A 23 -4.69 -24.13 -39.41
C LEU A 23 -4.45 -22.67 -39.82
N GLY A 24 -5.35 -22.14 -40.67
CA GLY A 24 -5.22 -20.79 -41.18
C GLY A 24 -5.27 -19.81 -40.01
N PHE A 25 -4.13 -19.18 -39.72
CA PHE A 25 -4.07 -17.97 -38.90
C PHE A 25 -4.92 -16.92 -39.60
N ARG A 26 -6.18 -16.79 -39.19
CA ARG A 26 -7.08 -15.75 -39.69
C ARG A 26 -6.78 -14.49 -38.88
N PRO A 27 -6.07 -13.49 -39.43
CA PRO A 27 -5.63 -12.29 -38.69
C PRO A 27 -6.82 -11.53 -38.08
N TRP A 28 -8.01 -11.69 -38.67
CA TRP A 28 -9.28 -11.19 -38.15
C TRP A 28 -9.57 -11.59 -36.70
N ARG A 29 -9.21 -12.81 -36.27
CA ARG A 29 -9.46 -13.27 -34.89
C ARG A 29 -8.60 -12.52 -33.87
N LEU A 30 -7.36 -12.18 -34.23
CA LEU A 30 -6.46 -11.39 -33.38
C LEU A 30 -6.90 -9.92 -33.32
N LEU A 31 -7.40 -9.37 -34.44
CA LEU A 31 -7.96 -8.01 -34.49
C LEU A 31 -9.22 -7.86 -33.64
N VAL A 32 -10.12 -8.85 -33.65
CA VAL A 32 -11.33 -8.82 -32.80
C VAL A 32 -10.97 -8.93 -31.32
N ILE A 33 -10.03 -9.81 -30.94
CA ILE A 33 -9.59 -9.95 -29.55
C ILE A 33 -8.89 -8.67 -29.05
N THR A 34 -8.02 -8.07 -29.86
CA THR A 34 -7.36 -6.80 -29.51
C THR A 34 -8.35 -5.64 -29.44
N ALA A 35 -9.32 -5.55 -30.34
CA ALA A 35 -10.38 -4.55 -30.27
C ALA A 35 -11.27 -4.73 -29.02
N LEU A 36 -11.62 -5.96 -28.65
CA LEU A 36 -12.38 -6.25 -27.44
C LEU A 36 -11.59 -5.92 -26.16
N LEU A 37 -10.29 -6.19 -26.13
CA LEU A 37 -9.41 -5.81 -25.03
C LEU A 37 -9.30 -4.29 -24.90
N LEU A 38 -9.10 -3.57 -26.00
CA LEU A 38 -9.05 -2.10 -26.01
C LEU A 38 -10.39 -1.48 -25.56
N LEU A 39 -11.51 -2.06 -25.99
CA LEU A 39 -12.85 -1.62 -25.58
C LEU A 39 -13.09 -1.84 -24.08
N SER A 40 -12.56 -2.93 -23.50
CA SER A 40 -12.68 -3.20 -22.07
C SER A 40 -11.86 -2.25 -21.20
N VAL A 41 -10.72 -1.76 -21.69
CA VAL A 41 -9.89 -0.76 -20.98
C VAL A 41 -10.54 0.63 -21.04
N ALA A 42 -11.22 0.98 -22.14
CA ALA A 42 -11.92 2.26 -22.26
C ALA A 42 -13.21 2.35 -21.42
N ALA A 43 -13.71 1.21 -20.92
CA ALA A 43 -14.95 1.12 -20.16
C ALA A 43 -14.75 1.17 -18.63
N THR A 44 -13.54 1.42 -18.13
CA THR A 44 -13.36 1.60 -16.67
C THR A 44 -13.96 2.93 -16.25
N PRO A 45 -14.97 2.95 -15.36
CA PRO A 45 -15.49 4.21 -14.84
C PRO A 45 -14.37 4.95 -14.11
N LEU A 46 -14.26 6.25 -14.35
CA LEU A 46 -13.47 7.13 -13.49
C LEU A 46 -14.13 7.15 -12.12
N VAL A 47 -13.58 6.40 -11.17
CA VAL A 47 -13.97 6.48 -9.76
C VAL A 47 -13.46 7.82 -9.26
N SER A 48 -14.38 8.77 -9.04
CA SER A 48 -14.09 9.97 -8.27
C SER A 48 -14.22 9.66 -6.77
N ALA A 49 -13.48 10.37 -5.93
CA ALA A 49 -13.73 10.36 -4.50
C ALA A 49 -15.19 10.79 -4.25
N GLN A 50 -15.87 10.12 -3.31
CA GLN A 50 -17.17 10.59 -2.83
C GLN A 50 -16.95 11.84 -1.99
N THR A 51 -17.72 12.88 -2.28
CA THR A 51 -17.86 14.05 -1.41
C THR A 51 -18.95 13.78 -0.38
N VAL A 52 -18.75 14.23 0.86
CA VAL A 52 -19.81 14.21 1.87
C VAL A 52 -20.83 15.27 1.48
N GLU A 53 -22.05 14.85 1.14
CA GLU A 53 -23.16 15.76 0.79
C GLU A 53 -23.99 16.13 2.02
N ASP A 54 -23.32 16.70 3.03
CA ASP A 54 -23.97 17.29 4.20
C ASP A 54 -23.62 18.79 4.22
N PRO A 55 -24.60 19.70 4.06
CA PRO A 55 -24.34 21.15 4.03
C PRO A 55 -23.80 21.69 5.36
N ASP A 56 -23.97 20.97 6.47
CA ASP A 56 -23.47 21.33 7.79
C ASP A 56 -22.11 20.67 8.10
N PHE A 57 -21.51 19.97 7.14
CA PHE A 57 -20.19 19.36 7.24
C PHE A 57 -19.17 20.07 6.35
N GLU A 58 -18.04 20.45 6.94
CA GLU A 58 -16.89 21.01 6.24
C GLU A 58 -15.64 20.17 6.53
N ASP A 59 -14.86 19.87 5.47
CA ASP A 59 -13.53 19.28 5.58
C ASP A 59 -12.48 20.36 5.32
N GLN A 60 -11.76 20.74 6.36
CA GLN A 60 -10.72 21.76 6.31
C GLN A 60 -9.37 21.18 6.72
N LEU A 61 -8.35 21.43 5.89
CA LEU A 61 -6.98 21.14 6.25
C LEU A 61 -6.51 22.07 7.38
N VAL A 62 -6.23 21.49 8.55
CA VAL A 62 -5.67 22.21 9.71
C VAL A 62 -4.14 22.17 9.70
N ALA A 63 -3.54 20.98 9.58
CA ALA A 63 -2.09 20.82 9.59
C ALA A 63 -1.65 19.58 8.79
N THR A 64 -0.39 19.59 8.33
CA THR A 64 0.24 18.43 7.67
C THR A 64 1.32 17.86 8.57
N VAL A 65 1.18 16.59 8.97
CA VAL A 65 2.14 15.83 9.78
C VAL A 65 2.49 14.55 9.03
N ASP A 66 3.74 14.08 9.10
CA ASP A 66 4.16 12.85 8.42
C ASP A 66 3.61 11.61 9.17
N ALA A 67 2.90 10.71 8.49
CA ALA A 67 2.34 9.49 9.08
C ALA A 67 1.75 9.68 10.51
N PRO A 68 0.72 10.53 10.70
CA PRO A 68 0.12 10.77 12.00
C PRO A 68 -0.59 9.52 12.51
N THR A 69 -0.53 9.28 13.82
CA THR A 69 -1.06 8.04 14.43
C THR A 69 -2.14 8.28 15.47
N ALA A 70 -2.13 9.42 16.16
CA ALA A 70 -3.12 9.81 17.16
C ALA A 70 -3.11 11.33 17.37
N LEU A 71 -4.19 11.85 17.95
CA LEU A 71 -4.29 13.23 18.39
C LEU A 71 -5.04 13.34 19.73
N ALA A 72 -4.78 14.41 20.48
CA ALA A 72 -5.52 14.78 21.68
C ALA A 72 -5.58 16.30 21.86
N PHE A 73 -6.74 16.81 22.26
CA PHE A 73 -6.93 18.23 22.58
C PHE A 73 -6.48 18.54 24.01
N THR A 74 -5.85 19.69 24.20
CA THR A 74 -5.57 20.25 25.52
C THR A 74 -6.63 21.29 25.91
N PRO A 75 -6.82 21.59 27.21
CA PRO A 75 -7.77 22.61 27.68
C PRO A 75 -7.47 24.05 27.23
N ASP A 76 -6.27 24.31 26.70
CA ASP A 76 -5.82 25.61 26.19
C ASP A 76 -5.85 25.69 24.65
N ASP A 77 -6.79 24.97 24.03
CA ASP A 77 -7.10 25.01 22.59
C ASP A 77 -5.97 24.56 21.64
N ARG A 78 -5.00 23.79 22.15
CA ARG A 78 -3.97 23.15 21.32
C ARG A 78 -4.35 21.72 20.98
N ILE A 79 -3.79 21.21 19.88
CA ILE A 79 -3.90 19.81 19.47
C ILE A 79 -2.50 19.19 19.53
N LEU A 80 -2.35 18.13 20.32
CA LEU A 80 -1.18 17.28 20.30
C LEU A 80 -1.35 16.24 19.19
N VAL A 81 -0.37 16.09 18.31
CA VAL A 81 -0.41 15.12 17.19
C VAL A 81 0.83 14.24 17.25
N THR A 82 0.64 12.92 17.25
CA THR A 82 1.76 11.97 17.23
C THR A 82 2.15 11.59 15.81
N GLU A 83 3.43 11.74 15.50
CA GLU A 83 4.07 11.24 14.28
C GLU A 83 4.60 9.81 14.53
N LYS A 84 4.32 8.87 13.63
CA LYS A 84 4.70 7.45 13.80
C LYS A 84 6.17 7.24 14.17
N ARG A 85 7.07 8.07 13.61
CA ARG A 85 8.52 7.97 13.83
C ARG A 85 8.99 8.45 15.20
N GLY A 86 8.11 8.99 16.03
CA GLY A 86 8.41 9.33 17.41
C GLY A 86 8.37 10.81 17.75
N ILE A 87 7.81 11.64 16.89
CA ILE A 87 7.72 13.09 17.12
C ILE A 87 6.33 13.42 17.67
N LEU A 88 6.27 14.24 18.71
CA LEU A 88 5.04 14.86 19.17
C LEU A 88 5.01 16.30 18.67
N TRP A 89 4.01 16.61 17.87
CA TRP A 89 3.75 17.94 17.33
C TRP A 89 2.65 18.65 18.11
N VAL A 90 2.68 19.98 18.04
CA VAL A 90 1.63 20.86 18.55
C VAL A 90 1.04 21.61 17.36
N VAL A 91 -0.29 21.61 17.28
CA VAL A 91 -1.05 22.52 16.43
C VAL A 91 -1.71 23.54 17.34
N GLU A 92 -1.56 24.81 16.99
CA GLU A 92 -2.10 25.94 17.73
C GLU A 92 -2.61 26.98 16.72
N ASN A 93 -3.81 27.51 16.91
CA ASN A 93 -4.46 28.44 15.98
C ASN A 93 -4.46 27.92 14.53
N ASP A 94 -4.90 26.67 14.34
CA ASP A 94 -4.94 25.98 13.04
C ASP A 94 -3.60 25.96 12.28
N THR A 95 -2.49 26.06 13.00
CA THR A 95 -1.14 26.07 12.42
C THR A 95 -0.23 25.09 13.16
N LEU A 96 0.54 24.30 12.41
CA LEU A 96 1.56 23.44 12.99
C LEU A 96 2.71 24.29 13.56
N VAL A 97 3.03 24.09 14.83
CA VAL A 97 4.20 24.71 15.47
C VAL A 97 5.46 24.05 14.92
N GLU A 98 6.40 24.83 14.36
CA GLU A 98 7.60 24.32 13.69
C GLU A 98 8.52 23.51 14.62
N SER A 99 8.56 23.85 15.91
CA SER A 99 9.33 23.10 16.89
C SER A 99 8.52 21.93 17.45
N ALA A 100 9.04 20.72 17.30
CA ALA A 100 8.47 19.54 17.96
C ALA A 100 8.41 19.75 19.49
N ALA A 101 7.30 19.35 20.11
CA ALA A 101 7.17 19.37 21.56
C ALA A 101 7.98 18.26 22.24
N LEU A 102 8.16 17.14 21.54
CA LEU A 102 9.00 16.03 22.00
C LEU A 102 9.52 15.21 20.81
N ASP A 103 10.79 14.80 20.87
CA ASP A 103 11.39 13.87 19.92
C ASP A 103 11.87 12.61 20.64
N LEU A 104 11.20 11.48 20.36
CA LEU A 104 11.53 10.13 20.82
C LEU A 104 12.07 9.24 19.69
N SER A 105 12.37 9.80 18.52
CA SER A 105 12.77 9.04 17.33
C SER A 105 14.03 8.19 17.55
N ALA A 106 14.91 8.63 18.45
CA ALA A 106 16.11 7.89 18.85
C ALA A 106 15.79 6.56 19.53
N VAL A 107 14.65 6.43 20.22
CA VAL A 107 14.30 5.26 21.04
C VAL A 107 13.13 4.43 20.49
N ILE A 108 12.49 4.87 19.41
CA ILE A 108 11.28 4.22 18.85
C ILE A 108 11.60 3.22 17.74
N CYS A 109 10.78 2.17 17.66
CA CYS A 109 10.66 1.30 16.49
C CYS A 109 9.46 1.72 15.66
N ALA A 110 9.65 2.05 14.38
CA ALA A 110 8.60 2.64 13.52
C ALA A 110 8.20 1.79 12.31
N ASN A 111 8.61 0.52 12.24
CA ASN A 111 8.28 -0.37 11.13
C ASN A 111 6.97 -1.14 11.39
N SER A 112 6.21 -1.42 10.34
CA SER A 112 4.86 -2.02 10.43
C SER A 112 3.95 -1.20 11.36
N GLU A 113 3.14 -1.81 12.21
CA GLU A 113 2.24 -1.15 13.17
C GLU A 113 2.95 -0.55 14.40
N ARG A 114 4.29 -0.54 14.42
CA ARG A 114 5.08 0.05 15.51
C ARG A 114 5.27 1.55 15.30
N GLY A 115 5.41 2.28 16.40
CA GLY A 115 5.71 3.71 16.38
C GLY A 115 5.38 4.38 17.70
N LEU A 116 5.27 5.70 17.67
CA LEU A 116 4.45 6.46 18.62
C LEU A 116 2.99 6.34 18.16
N LEU A 117 2.11 5.81 19.00
CA LEU A 117 0.79 5.31 18.59
C LEU A 117 -0.38 5.90 19.39
N GLY A 118 -0.10 6.63 20.47
CA GLY A 118 -1.15 7.22 21.29
C GLY A 118 -0.66 8.39 22.11
N VAL A 119 -1.57 9.33 22.35
CA VAL A 119 -1.40 10.47 23.25
C VAL A 119 -2.69 10.65 24.06
N ALA A 120 -2.56 10.96 25.34
CA ALA A 120 -3.66 11.36 26.20
C ALA A 120 -3.23 12.54 27.09
N VAL A 121 -4.14 13.49 27.32
CA VAL A 121 -3.92 14.65 28.18
C VAL A 121 -4.54 14.35 29.54
N ASP A 122 -3.80 14.64 30.62
CA ASP A 122 -4.31 14.48 31.99
C ASP A 122 -5.51 15.43 32.22
N PRO A 123 -6.60 14.99 32.86
CA PRO A 123 -7.76 15.86 33.12
C PRO A 123 -7.45 17.10 33.97
N ALA A 124 -6.36 17.11 34.74
CA ALA A 124 -5.89 18.25 35.52
C ALA A 124 -4.75 19.04 34.85
N PHE A 125 -4.49 18.79 33.56
CA PHE A 125 -3.54 19.55 32.73
C PHE A 125 -3.89 21.05 32.70
N GLY A 126 -2.91 21.92 32.94
CA GLY A 126 -3.09 23.36 33.01
C GLY A 126 -3.79 23.87 34.29
N VAL A 127 -4.40 22.97 35.09
CA VAL A 127 -5.06 23.32 36.35
C VAL A 127 -4.14 23.05 37.55
N ASN A 128 -3.70 21.79 37.69
CA ASN A 128 -2.87 21.35 38.82
C ASN A 128 -1.57 20.64 38.37
N ASN A 129 -1.50 20.20 37.11
CA ASN A 129 -0.32 19.55 36.54
C ASN A 129 -0.19 19.92 35.05
N ASN A 130 0.84 19.38 34.39
CA ASN A 130 1.03 19.50 32.94
C ASN A 130 1.37 18.12 32.35
N TYR A 131 0.65 17.07 32.79
CA TYR A 131 0.95 15.71 32.38
C TYR A 131 0.26 15.31 31.08
N ILE A 132 1.03 14.62 30.24
CA ILE A 132 0.55 13.91 29.07
C ILE A 132 1.08 12.49 29.12
N TYR A 133 0.37 11.56 28.49
CA TYR A 133 0.71 10.16 28.45
C TYR A 133 0.90 9.72 27.00
N LEU A 134 1.97 8.97 26.73
CA LEU A 134 2.30 8.49 25.40
C LEU A 134 2.33 6.97 25.38
N TYR A 135 1.80 6.38 24.30
CA TYR A 135 1.87 4.95 24.02
C TYR A 135 2.76 4.72 22.79
N TYR A 136 3.85 3.96 22.95
CA TYR A 136 4.81 3.75 21.87
C TYR A 136 5.51 2.38 21.95
N THR A 137 6.03 1.93 20.81
CA THR A 137 6.91 0.76 20.72
C THR A 137 8.37 1.20 20.70
N PHE A 138 9.17 0.70 21.66
CA PHE A 138 10.55 1.14 21.86
C PHE A 138 11.59 0.13 21.39
N LYS A 139 12.82 0.62 21.18
CA LYS A 139 14.01 -0.18 20.88
C LYS A 139 14.42 -0.99 22.10
N LYS A 140 14.08 -2.28 22.12
CA LYS A 140 14.60 -3.20 23.13
C LYS A 140 16.03 -3.59 22.78
N SER A 141 16.98 -3.36 23.70
CA SER A 141 18.42 -3.62 23.48
C SER A 141 19.01 -2.91 22.25
N GLY A 142 18.54 -1.70 21.96
CA GLY A 142 19.05 -0.88 20.84
C GLY A 142 18.54 -1.26 19.45
N GLY A 143 17.68 -2.29 19.33
CA GLY A 143 17.17 -2.77 18.05
C GLY A 143 15.65 -2.84 17.96
N CYS A 144 15.17 -3.08 16.75
CA CYS A 144 13.76 -3.33 16.42
C CYS A 144 13.60 -4.71 15.77
N PRO A 145 13.58 -5.80 16.57
CA PRO A 145 13.42 -7.14 16.04
C PRO A 145 12.14 -7.24 15.19
N THR A 146 12.20 -7.95 14.06
CA THR A 146 11.06 -8.18 13.17
C THR A 146 10.27 -9.39 13.59
#